data_AF-A0A0W0Z4D0-F1
#
_entry.id   AF-A0A0W0Z4D0-F1
#
_cell.length_a   1.000
_cell.length_b   1.000
_cell.length_c   1.000
_cell.angle_alpha   90.00
_cell.angle_beta   90.00
_cell.angle_gamma   90.00
#
_symmetry.space_group_name_H-M   'P 1'
#
loop_
_entity.id
_entity.type
_entity.pdbx_description
1 polymer ?
#
loop_
_entity_poly.entity_id
_entity_poly.type
_entity_poly.pdbx_seq_one_letter_code
_entity_poly.pdbx_strand_id
1 'polypeptide(L)'
;MGSILLFVLAVTTNYLPQLPLRLSQTQSIIDDLFINESTPFPGPIQINEQSLNEIKLMLNHEAPNLNPLVINKVLTTLRCVDQYNVDHNNILTIIDYSLPSNEKRLWVFDLKAKRLLFYTYVSHGIKSGALMTNYFSNKYNSKASSIGVYQTQQAYYGRDGLSLRLDGLDRSFNDNASNRAVVMHSGWYVEESFIKKYGRPGRSWGCPALPLENSQAIINTIKDKSLLVIYYPSDRWFAQSKFLNCDKASIPQYANNQTVQIPTVAPDDHRGAILFVGSGYKGSKHAESKPVAVISADDYAQIFHITAPLTRMLRRQIDHQEYIALSTDELSYLAKNSVQVPGQDNELSHIYFVIPVLKVVRGGYYETQMQIVNLGKIKEVKVNGDSARENAPATSYTVYFEGKPAVSLNASNEFIRWVGL
;
A
#
# COMPACT_ATOMS: atom_id res chain seq x y z
N MET A 1 62.46 16.55 -37.00
CA MET A 1 61.60 16.39 -38.19
C MET A 1 60.19 16.08 -37.70
N GLY A 2 59.21 16.88 -38.12
CA GLY A 2 57.80 16.72 -37.72
C GLY A 2 57.13 18.04 -37.31
N SER A 3 56.93 18.95 -38.27
CA SER A 3 56.01 20.10 -38.15
C SER A 3 54.59 19.66 -38.46
N ILE A 4 53.57 20.33 -37.90
CA ILE A 4 52.46 20.98 -38.64
C ILE A 4 51.41 21.62 -37.70
N LEU A 5 51.20 22.91 -37.97
CA LEU A 5 50.05 23.83 -37.83
C LEU A 5 49.21 23.93 -36.55
N LEU A 6 49.29 25.12 -35.93
CA LEU A 6 48.17 25.82 -35.29
C LEU A 6 47.21 26.40 -36.34
N PHE A 7 45.91 26.20 -36.16
CA PHE A 7 44.86 26.94 -36.86
C PHE A 7 44.24 27.98 -35.91
N VAL A 8 44.38 29.25 -36.29
CA VAL A 8 43.62 30.39 -35.75
C VAL A 8 42.38 30.55 -36.64
N LEU A 9 41.19 30.68 -36.05
CA LEU A 9 39.99 31.05 -36.79
C LEU A 9 39.27 32.20 -36.07
N ALA A 10 39.14 33.28 -36.84
CA ALA A 10 38.69 34.59 -36.46
C ALA A 10 37.18 34.64 -36.20
N VAL A 11 36.79 35.38 -35.17
CA VAL A 11 35.41 35.73 -34.86
C VAL A 11 35.02 36.90 -35.76
N THR A 12 33.96 36.73 -36.55
CA THR A 12 33.30 37.84 -37.25
C THR A 12 31.95 38.11 -36.61
N THR A 13 31.77 39.38 -36.22
CA THR A 13 30.58 39.96 -35.62
C THR A 13 29.61 40.40 -36.70
N ASN A 14 28.31 40.14 -36.53
CA ASN A 14 27.26 40.92 -37.19
C ASN A 14 26.18 41.33 -36.17
N TYR A 15 25.91 42.64 -36.22
CA TYR A 15 24.99 43.44 -35.43
C TYR A 15 23.51 43.12 -35.73
N LEU A 16 22.64 43.31 -34.73
CA LEU A 16 21.36 44.01 -34.83
C LEU A 16 20.95 44.55 -33.44
N PRO A 17 20.18 45.65 -33.36
CA PRO A 17 20.36 46.69 -32.34
C PRO A 17 19.36 46.63 -31.19
N GLN A 18 19.77 47.19 -30.05
CA GLN A 18 18.92 47.46 -28.89
C GLN A 18 18.00 48.66 -29.12
N LEU A 19 16.76 48.57 -28.65
CA LEU A 19 15.88 49.71 -28.37
C LEU A 19 15.42 49.67 -26.90
N PRO A 20 15.23 50.83 -26.26
CA PRO A 20 15.24 50.95 -24.80
C PRO A 20 13.84 50.85 -24.18
N LEU A 21 13.80 50.39 -22.93
CA LEU A 21 12.68 50.55 -22.01
C LEU A 21 12.37 52.04 -21.77
N ARG A 22 11.09 52.42 -21.92
CA ARG A 22 10.49 53.59 -21.27
C ARG A 22 9.07 53.25 -20.80
N LEU A 23 8.83 53.40 -19.50
CA LEU A 23 7.49 53.52 -18.93
C LEU A 23 6.85 54.86 -19.33
N SER A 24 5.54 54.86 -19.56
CA SER A 24 4.68 56.03 -19.35
C SER A 24 3.29 55.59 -18.90
N GLN A 25 2.83 56.19 -17.80
CA GLN A 25 1.42 56.28 -17.37
C GLN A 25 0.61 56.99 -18.50
N THR A 26 -0.71 56.87 -18.69
CA THR A 26 -1.82 56.99 -17.73
C THR A 26 -3.16 56.70 -18.44
N GLN A 27 -4.19 56.34 -17.66
CA GLN A 27 -5.64 56.54 -17.84
C GLN A 27 -6.42 55.72 -18.89
N SER A 28 -7.35 54.87 -18.41
CA SER A 28 -8.65 54.64 -19.06
C SER A 28 -9.74 54.38 -18.02
N ILE A 29 -10.47 55.46 -17.75
CA ILE A 29 -11.92 55.57 -17.53
C ILE A 29 -12.66 54.28 -17.10
N ILE A 30 -13.20 54.35 -15.88
CA ILE A 30 -14.35 53.59 -15.40
C ILE A 30 -15.57 54.05 -16.20
N ASP A 31 -16.29 53.12 -16.84
CA ASP A 31 -17.76 53.16 -16.94
C ASP A 31 -18.30 51.76 -17.27
N ASP A 32 -19.16 51.28 -16.37
CA ASP A 32 -20.27 50.35 -16.51
C ASP A 32 -20.16 49.15 -17.46
N LEU A 33 -19.90 47.98 -16.85
CA LEU A 33 -20.65 46.76 -17.12
C LEU A 33 -20.59 45.84 -15.89
N PHE A 34 -21.54 46.04 -15.00
CA PHE A 34 -21.95 45.03 -14.03
C PHE A 34 -22.44 43.80 -14.80
N ILE A 35 -21.61 42.76 -14.89
CA ILE A 35 -22.10 41.39 -15.04
C ILE A 35 -21.83 40.68 -13.71
N ASN A 36 -22.86 40.75 -12.88
CA ASN A 36 -23.08 39.84 -11.79
C ASN A 36 -23.49 38.51 -12.40
N GLU A 37 -22.63 37.49 -12.31
CA GLU A 37 -23.05 36.08 -12.24
C GLU A 37 -21.85 35.25 -11.80
N SER A 38 -21.61 35.21 -10.49
CA SER A 38 -21.03 34.02 -9.89
C SER A 38 -21.99 32.88 -10.15
N THR A 39 -21.79 32.14 -11.25
CA THR A 39 -22.49 30.87 -11.43
C THR A 39 -22.14 30.00 -10.22
N PRO A 40 -23.14 29.59 -9.40
CA PRO A 40 -22.86 28.65 -8.33
C PRO A 40 -22.28 27.41 -9.00
N PHE A 41 -21.15 26.90 -8.49
CA PHE A 41 -20.74 25.55 -8.81
C PHE A 41 -21.98 24.65 -8.65
N PRO A 42 -22.43 23.94 -9.69
CA PRO A 42 -23.63 23.14 -9.58
C PRO A 42 -23.37 22.14 -8.45
N GLY A 43 -24.23 22.15 -7.44
CA GLY A 43 -24.10 21.33 -6.25
C GLY A 43 -24.03 19.84 -6.56
N PRO A 44 -23.85 18.99 -5.53
CA PRO A 44 -23.93 17.54 -5.68
C PRO A 44 -25.21 17.14 -6.40
N ILE A 45 -25.14 16.08 -7.23
CA ILE A 45 -26.34 15.51 -7.85
C ILE A 45 -27.32 15.12 -6.75
N GLN A 46 -28.54 15.66 -6.80
CA GLN A 46 -29.64 15.24 -5.95
C GLN A 46 -30.08 13.84 -6.38
N ILE A 47 -30.10 12.87 -5.46
CA ILE A 47 -30.35 11.47 -5.81
C ILE A 47 -31.85 11.18 -5.71
N ASN A 48 -32.53 11.20 -6.85
CA ASN A 48 -33.90 10.73 -7.01
C ASN A 48 -33.97 9.41 -7.82
N GLU A 49 -35.14 8.78 -7.90
CA GLU A 49 -35.33 7.51 -8.63
C GLU A 49 -34.88 7.56 -10.11
N GLN A 50 -35.09 8.69 -10.80
CA GLN A 50 -34.62 8.86 -12.18
C GLN A 50 -33.09 8.87 -12.24
N SER A 51 -32.43 9.64 -11.37
CA SER A 51 -30.98 9.71 -11.28
C SER A 51 -30.35 8.35 -10.91
N LEU A 52 -30.99 7.57 -10.04
CA LEU A 52 -30.53 6.21 -9.69
C LEU A 52 -30.58 5.27 -10.89
N ASN A 53 -31.63 5.36 -11.71
CA ASN A 53 -31.71 4.60 -12.97
C ASN A 53 -30.63 5.01 -13.96
N GLU A 54 -30.35 6.31 -14.10
CA GLU A 54 -29.26 6.80 -14.95
C GLU A 54 -27.89 6.35 -14.45
N ILE A 55 -27.64 6.40 -13.14
CA ILE A 55 -26.41 5.90 -12.52
C ILE A 55 -26.29 4.39 -12.75
N LYS A 56 -27.37 3.63 -12.59
CA LYS A 56 -27.39 2.18 -12.86
C LYS A 56 -26.97 1.87 -14.29
N LEU A 57 -27.56 2.57 -15.27
CA LEU A 57 -27.23 2.39 -16.69
C LEU A 57 -25.76 2.73 -16.95
N MET A 58 -25.27 3.84 -16.39
CA MET A 58 -23.88 4.24 -16.49
C MET A 58 -22.93 3.20 -15.90
N LEU A 59 -23.20 2.68 -14.69
CA LEU A 59 -22.34 1.68 -14.05
C LEU A 59 -22.28 0.39 -14.88
N ASN A 60 -23.40 -0.07 -15.43
CA ASN A 60 -23.42 -1.26 -16.29
C ASN A 60 -22.66 -1.04 -17.62
N HIS A 61 -22.74 0.15 -18.19
CA HIS A 61 -22.04 0.49 -19.44
C HIS A 61 -20.53 0.65 -19.23
N GLU A 62 -20.14 1.44 -18.24
CA GLU A 62 -18.76 1.85 -18.00
C GLU A 62 -17.94 0.76 -17.30
N ALA A 63 -18.59 -0.16 -16.56
CA ALA A 63 -17.94 -1.25 -15.85
C ALA A 63 -18.70 -2.58 -16.08
N PRO A 64 -18.62 -3.16 -17.30
CA PRO A 64 -19.34 -4.39 -17.63
C PRO A 64 -18.92 -5.61 -16.78
N ASN A 65 -17.73 -5.56 -16.17
CA ASN A 65 -17.22 -6.60 -15.28
C ASN A 65 -17.61 -6.39 -13.80
N LEU A 66 -18.27 -5.28 -13.45
CA LEU A 66 -18.74 -5.03 -12.09
C LEU A 66 -19.98 -5.87 -11.82
N ASN A 67 -19.94 -6.68 -10.76
CA ASN A 67 -21.03 -7.60 -10.44
C ASN A 67 -22.37 -6.84 -10.24
N PRO A 68 -23.47 -7.24 -10.90
CA PRO A 68 -24.77 -6.59 -10.75
C PRO A 68 -25.28 -6.49 -9.30
N LEU A 69 -24.90 -7.44 -8.42
CA LEU A 69 -25.21 -7.37 -7.00
C LEU A 69 -24.50 -6.20 -6.31
N VAL A 70 -23.25 -5.93 -6.68
CA VAL A 70 -22.50 -4.76 -6.20
C VAL A 70 -23.18 -3.49 -6.65
N ILE A 71 -23.54 -3.40 -7.93
CA ILE A 71 -24.27 -2.25 -8.49
C ILE A 71 -25.55 -2.00 -7.69
N ASN A 72 -26.36 -3.04 -7.46
CA ASN A 72 -27.60 -2.90 -6.69
C ASN A 72 -27.35 -2.39 -5.27
N LYS A 73 -26.34 -2.91 -4.55
CA LYS A 73 -26.01 -2.44 -3.20
C LYS A 73 -25.45 -1.03 -3.17
N VAL A 74 -24.70 -0.63 -4.20
CA VAL A 74 -24.22 0.75 -4.37
C VAL A 74 -25.38 1.70 -4.62
N LEU A 75 -26.34 1.35 -5.47
CA LEU A 75 -27.53 2.18 -5.69
C LEU A 75 -28.38 2.34 -4.42
N THR A 76 -28.57 1.26 -3.65
CA THR A 76 -29.22 1.35 -2.33
C THR A 76 -28.43 2.27 -1.40
N THR A 77 -27.10 2.15 -1.39
CA THR A 77 -26.22 3.04 -0.59
C THR A 77 -26.42 4.50 -0.96
N LEU A 78 -26.42 4.83 -2.25
CA LEU A 78 -26.61 6.19 -2.74
C LEU A 78 -27.98 6.76 -2.33
N ARG A 79 -29.05 5.97 -2.46
CA ARG A 79 -30.38 6.36 -1.96
C ARG A 79 -30.37 6.66 -0.46
N CYS A 80 -29.76 5.78 0.34
CA CYS A 80 -29.71 5.97 1.78
C CYS A 80 -28.82 7.14 2.21
N VAL A 81 -27.72 7.39 1.51
CA VAL A 81 -26.85 8.55 1.70
C VAL A 81 -27.64 9.85 1.51
N ASP A 82 -28.45 9.93 0.45
CA ASP A 82 -29.32 11.07 0.15
C ASP A 82 -30.42 11.23 1.23
N GLN A 83 -31.11 10.15 1.59
CA GLN A 83 -32.14 10.16 2.64
C GLN A 83 -31.60 10.63 4.01
N TYR A 84 -30.35 10.29 4.33
CA TYR A 84 -29.69 10.74 5.57
C TYR A 84 -28.97 12.08 5.41
N ASN A 85 -29.07 12.72 4.25
CA ASN A 85 -28.45 14.01 3.92
C ASN A 85 -26.95 14.02 4.24
N VAL A 86 -26.25 12.93 3.90
CA VAL A 86 -24.80 12.83 4.03
C VAL A 86 -24.18 13.74 2.98
N ASP A 87 -23.38 14.70 3.41
CA ASP A 87 -22.65 15.59 2.49
C ASP A 87 -21.64 14.80 1.66
N HIS A 88 -21.62 14.95 0.33
CA HIS A 88 -20.61 14.32 -0.51
C HIS A 88 -20.49 15.04 -1.86
N ASN A 89 -19.34 14.84 -2.53
CA ASN A 89 -19.15 15.26 -3.91
C ASN A 89 -19.65 14.20 -4.90
N ASN A 90 -19.48 14.43 -6.21
CA ASN A 90 -20.01 13.54 -7.26
C ASN A 90 -19.10 12.35 -7.60
N ILE A 91 -18.00 12.15 -6.86
CA ILE A 91 -17.07 11.06 -7.10
C ILE A 91 -17.46 9.86 -6.24
N LEU A 92 -17.57 8.70 -6.88
CA LEU A 92 -17.89 7.43 -6.24
C LEU A 92 -16.74 6.45 -6.47
N THR A 93 -16.17 5.94 -5.38
CA THR A 93 -15.23 4.82 -5.42
C THR A 93 -15.92 3.54 -4.96
N ILE A 94 -15.70 2.45 -5.69
CA ILE A 94 -16.20 1.12 -5.33
C ILE A 94 -15.00 0.19 -5.22
N ILE A 95 -14.92 -0.57 -4.13
CA ILE A 95 -14.00 -1.69 -3.97
C ILE A 95 -14.82 -2.96 -3.81
N ASP A 96 -14.63 -3.94 -4.69
CA ASP A 96 -15.23 -5.26 -4.55
C ASP A 96 -14.23 -6.24 -3.92
N TYR A 97 -14.36 -6.47 -2.62
CA TYR A 97 -13.51 -7.44 -1.91
C TYR A 97 -13.97 -8.90 -2.04
N SER A 98 -15.07 -9.16 -2.76
CA SER A 98 -15.43 -10.54 -3.15
C SER A 98 -14.53 -11.09 -4.25
N LEU A 99 -13.87 -10.21 -5.03
CA LEU A 99 -12.88 -10.58 -6.03
C LEU A 99 -11.49 -10.83 -5.41
N PRO A 100 -10.70 -11.75 -5.97
CA PRO A 100 -9.33 -12.00 -5.52
C PRO A 100 -8.46 -10.74 -5.69
N SER A 101 -7.48 -10.57 -4.82
CA SER A 101 -6.63 -9.38 -4.81
C SER A 101 -5.67 -9.24 -6.00
N ASN A 102 -5.49 -10.29 -6.79
CA ASN A 102 -4.73 -10.28 -8.04
C ASN A 102 -5.57 -9.87 -9.26
N GLU A 103 -6.81 -9.45 -9.05
CA GLU A 103 -7.68 -8.85 -10.08
C GLU A 103 -7.89 -7.35 -9.81
N LYS A 104 -8.14 -6.59 -10.87
CA LYS A 104 -8.56 -5.19 -10.76
C LYS A 104 -9.97 -5.18 -10.16
N ARG A 105 -10.10 -4.56 -9.00
CA ARG A 105 -11.31 -4.61 -8.15
C ARG A 105 -11.62 -3.29 -7.46
N LEU A 106 -11.02 -2.21 -7.94
CA LEU A 106 -11.33 -0.84 -7.56
C LEU A 106 -11.77 -0.07 -8.79
N TRP A 107 -12.91 0.62 -8.67
CA TRP A 107 -13.43 1.52 -9.68
C TRP A 107 -13.64 2.91 -9.08
N VAL A 108 -13.37 3.95 -9.85
CA VAL A 108 -13.69 5.34 -9.50
C VAL A 108 -14.51 5.94 -10.62
N PHE A 109 -15.69 6.48 -10.30
CA PHE A 109 -16.61 7.08 -11.24
C PHE A 109 -16.81 8.55 -10.94
N ASP A 110 -17.01 9.33 -11.99
CA ASP A 110 -17.63 10.65 -11.90
C ASP A 110 -19.12 10.50 -12.22
N LEU A 111 -19.98 10.62 -11.20
CA LEU A 111 -21.41 10.46 -11.36
C LEU A 111 -22.04 11.59 -12.18
N LYS A 112 -21.42 12.78 -12.17
CA LYS A 112 -21.91 13.96 -12.90
C LYS A 112 -21.53 13.88 -14.37
N ALA A 113 -20.27 13.54 -14.65
CA ALA A 113 -19.79 13.32 -16.01
C ALA A 113 -20.20 11.95 -16.57
N LYS A 114 -20.82 11.07 -15.76
CA LYS A 114 -21.33 9.75 -16.13
C LYS A 114 -20.27 8.85 -16.79
N ARG A 115 -19.07 8.79 -16.21
CA ARG A 115 -17.95 8.04 -16.78
C ARG A 115 -17.07 7.36 -15.72
N LEU A 116 -16.43 6.28 -16.11
CA LEU A 116 -15.34 5.67 -15.35
C LEU A 116 -14.07 6.53 -15.45
N LEU A 117 -13.42 6.80 -14.32
CA LEU A 117 -12.16 7.52 -14.23
C LEU A 117 -10.98 6.57 -14.04
N PHE A 118 -11.13 5.56 -13.17
CA PHE A 118 -10.07 4.62 -12.84
C PHE A 118 -10.61 3.21 -12.64
N TYR A 119 -9.88 2.21 -13.14
CA TYR A 119 -10.10 0.79 -12.87
C TYR A 119 -8.77 0.09 -12.63
N THR A 120 -8.50 -0.30 -11.38
CA THR A 120 -7.16 -0.77 -10.98
C THR A 120 -7.18 -1.76 -9.80
N TYR A 121 -5.99 -2.22 -9.41
CA TYR A 121 -5.75 -3.11 -8.27
C TYR A 121 -5.89 -2.36 -6.94
N VAL A 122 -6.25 -3.10 -5.88
CA VAL A 122 -6.23 -2.57 -4.52
C VAL A 122 -5.97 -3.69 -3.50
N SER A 123 -5.04 -3.44 -2.57
CA SER A 123 -4.71 -4.39 -1.52
C SER A 123 -5.75 -4.41 -0.39
N HIS A 124 -5.56 -5.32 0.55
CA HIS A 124 -6.34 -5.42 1.78
C HIS A 124 -5.40 -5.68 2.99
N GLY A 125 -5.97 -5.74 4.19
CA GLY A 125 -5.23 -5.97 5.42
C GLY A 125 -4.69 -7.40 5.56
N ILE A 126 -3.51 -7.56 6.16
CA ILE A 126 -2.82 -8.84 6.33
C ILE A 126 -3.62 -9.89 7.10
N LYS A 127 -4.56 -9.46 7.97
CA LYS A 127 -5.47 -10.37 8.69
C LYS A 127 -6.80 -10.63 7.98
N SER A 128 -7.00 -10.10 6.77
CA SER A 128 -8.21 -10.31 5.97
C SER A 128 -8.13 -11.48 4.99
N GLY A 129 -6.98 -12.16 4.91
CA GLY A 129 -6.72 -13.25 3.98
C GLY A 129 -5.41 -13.05 3.21
N ALA A 130 -5.08 -13.98 2.31
CA ALA A 130 -3.87 -13.92 1.48
C ALA A 130 -4.21 -13.43 0.06
N LEU A 131 -4.88 -14.28 -0.73
CA LEU A 131 -5.37 -13.93 -2.06
C LEU A 131 -6.80 -13.35 -1.98
N MET A 132 -7.70 -14.10 -1.35
CA MET A 132 -9.09 -13.70 -1.10
C MET A 132 -9.20 -12.84 0.16
N THR A 133 -10.10 -11.87 0.14
CA THR A 133 -10.42 -11.05 1.32
C THR A 133 -11.63 -11.63 2.03
N ASN A 134 -11.41 -12.60 2.92
CA ASN A 134 -12.48 -13.41 3.55
C ASN A 134 -12.74 -13.07 5.03
N TYR A 135 -11.98 -12.15 5.62
CA TYR A 135 -12.19 -11.70 7.00
C TYR A 135 -12.15 -10.18 7.11
N PHE A 136 -13.04 -9.63 7.94
CA PHE A 136 -13.16 -8.19 8.15
C PHE A 136 -13.29 -7.87 9.63
N SER A 137 -12.75 -6.73 10.04
CA SER A 137 -12.84 -6.31 11.43
C SER A 137 -12.81 -4.81 11.58
N ASN A 138 -13.72 -4.31 12.41
CA ASN A 138 -13.76 -2.94 12.85
C ASN A 138 -13.03 -2.70 14.19
N LYS A 139 -12.35 -3.72 14.73
CA LYS A 139 -11.65 -3.63 16.02
C LYS A 139 -10.32 -2.91 15.89
N TYR A 140 -9.96 -2.15 16.93
CA TYR A 140 -8.63 -1.54 17.03
C TYR A 140 -7.53 -2.61 16.93
N ASN A 141 -6.44 -2.29 16.21
CA ASN A 141 -5.28 -3.18 16.01
C ASN A 141 -5.60 -4.57 15.41
N SER A 142 -6.75 -4.75 14.75
CA SER A 142 -7.11 -6.03 14.11
C SER A 142 -6.24 -6.41 12.91
N LYS A 143 -5.58 -5.41 12.30
CA LYS A 143 -4.79 -5.54 11.06
C LYS A 143 -5.59 -6.07 9.86
N ALA A 144 -6.92 -6.04 9.95
CA ALA A 144 -7.86 -6.48 8.93
C ALA A 144 -8.56 -5.26 8.31
N SER A 145 -8.96 -5.38 7.06
CA SER A 145 -9.83 -4.40 6.40
C SER A 145 -11.24 -4.43 7.00
N SER A 146 -12.01 -3.37 6.73
CA SER A 146 -13.43 -3.26 7.10
C SER A 146 -14.26 -2.93 5.87
N ILE A 147 -15.45 -3.53 5.77
CA ILE A 147 -16.43 -3.25 4.70
C ILE A 147 -17.37 -2.12 5.11
N GLY A 148 -18.17 -1.63 4.17
CA GLY A 148 -19.18 -0.59 4.41
C GLY A 148 -18.90 0.70 3.65
N VAL A 149 -19.64 1.74 4.05
CA VAL A 149 -19.63 3.05 3.41
C VAL A 149 -18.66 3.98 4.14
N TYR A 150 -17.78 4.63 3.39
CA TYR A 150 -16.81 5.60 3.88
C TYR A 150 -17.01 6.95 3.18
N GLN A 151 -16.63 8.02 3.86
CA GLN A 151 -16.40 9.32 3.25
C GLN A 151 -14.89 9.62 3.28
N THR A 152 -14.35 10.05 2.15
CA THR A 152 -12.95 10.47 2.08
C THR A 152 -12.78 11.88 2.63
N GLN A 153 -11.63 12.13 3.24
CA GLN A 153 -11.29 13.42 3.86
C GLN A 153 -10.12 14.08 3.14
N GLN A 154 -9.37 14.92 3.83
CA GLN A 154 -8.15 15.53 3.30
C GLN A 154 -7.04 14.50 3.13
N ALA A 155 -6.24 14.68 2.08
CA ALA A 155 -4.99 13.98 1.90
C ALA A 155 -3.87 14.62 2.75
N TYR A 156 -2.92 13.81 3.17
CA TYR A 156 -1.74 14.24 3.91
C TYR A 156 -0.52 13.41 3.50
N TYR A 157 0.68 13.89 3.82
CA TYR A 157 1.91 13.11 3.63
C TYR A 157 2.30 12.42 4.93
N GLY A 158 2.37 11.09 4.88
CA GLY A 158 2.75 10.23 6.00
C GLY A 158 3.91 9.29 5.65
N ARG A 159 4.10 8.26 6.47
CA ARG A 159 5.20 7.28 6.32
C ARG A 159 5.13 6.43 5.06
N ASP A 160 3.96 6.38 4.44
CA ASP A 160 3.68 5.65 3.20
C ASP A 160 3.47 6.61 2.02
N GLY A 161 3.93 7.88 2.15
CA GLY A 161 3.78 8.93 1.15
C GLY A 161 2.42 9.64 1.23
N LEU A 162 1.92 10.08 0.07
CA LEU A 162 0.59 10.67 -0.04
C LEU A 162 -0.47 9.66 0.41
N SER A 163 -1.24 10.04 1.42
CA SER A 163 -2.23 9.19 2.08
C SER A 163 -3.54 9.94 2.26
N LEU A 164 -4.66 9.25 2.08
CA LEU A 164 -5.99 9.80 2.17
C LEU A 164 -6.70 9.27 3.41
N ARG A 165 -7.14 10.19 4.28
CA ARG A 165 -7.94 9.83 5.45
C ARG A 165 -9.31 9.30 5.03
N LEU A 166 -9.73 8.20 5.65
CA LEU A 166 -11.03 7.56 5.41
C LEU A 166 -11.85 7.63 6.69
N ASP A 167 -13.03 8.22 6.61
CA ASP A 167 -14.00 8.21 7.71
C ASP A 167 -15.07 7.15 7.46
N GLY A 168 -15.29 6.27 8.44
CA GLY A 168 -16.25 5.19 8.32
C GLY A 168 -17.62 5.62 8.77
N LEU A 169 -18.61 5.56 7.88
CA LEU A 169 -19.97 6.04 8.16
C LEU A 169 -20.89 4.92 8.69
N ASP A 170 -20.51 3.66 8.50
CA ASP A 170 -21.35 2.49 8.73
C ASP A 170 -21.07 1.86 10.10
N ARG A 171 -21.97 2.15 11.03
CA ARG A 171 -21.83 1.81 12.45
C ARG A 171 -21.62 0.32 12.64
N SER A 172 -20.66 -0.06 13.49
CA SER A 172 -20.22 -1.44 13.74
C SER A 172 -19.42 -2.11 12.61
N PHE A 173 -19.44 -1.59 11.39
CA PHE A 173 -18.74 -2.17 10.24
C PHE A 173 -17.41 -1.48 9.95
N ASN A 174 -17.40 -0.14 9.97
CA ASN A 174 -16.21 0.65 9.70
C ASN A 174 -16.10 1.94 10.51
N ASP A 175 -17.01 2.24 11.42
CA ASP A 175 -17.05 3.47 12.24
C ASP A 175 -15.81 3.70 13.13
N ASN A 176 -14.91 2.71 13.28
CA ASN A 176 -13.61 2.91 13.92
C ASN A 176 -12.47 3.20 12.93
N ALA A 177 -12.71 3.33 11.62
CA ALA A 177 -11.66 3.48 10.61
C ALA A 177 -10.67 4.61 10.92
N SER A 178 -11.19 5.81 11.23
CA SER A 178 -10.40 6.97 11.64
C SER A 178 -9.55 6.69 12.90
N ASN A 179 -10.16 6.11 13.94
CA ASN A 179 -9.48 5.75 15.20
C ASN A 179 -8.42 4.65 15.01
N ARG A 180 -8.57 3.83 13.97
CA ARG A 180 -7.64 2.77 13.57
C ARG A 180 -6.54 3.27 12.64
N ALA A 181 -6.53 4.57 12.31
CA ALA A 181 -5.67 5.17 11.30
C ALA A 181 -5.74 4.43 9.94
N VAL A 182 -6.93 3.95 9.57
CA VAL A 182 -7.18 3.38 8.24
C VAL A 182 -7.23 4.51 7.23
N VAL A 183 -6.35 4.43 6.24
CA VAL A 183 -6.18 5.42 5.17
C VAL A 183 -6.06 4.70 3.83
N MET A 184 -6.32 5.38 2.73
CA MET A 184 -5.88 4.90 1.41
C MET A 184 -4.48 5.44 1.13
N HIS A 185 -3.55 4.59 0.71
CA HIS A 185 -2.16 4.99 0.45
C HIS A 185 -1.58 4.22 -0.73
N SER A 186 -0.39 4.61 -1.20
CA SER A 186 0.32 3.88 -2.26
C SER A 186 1.12 2.69 -1.72
N GLY A 187 1.37 1.67 -2.53
CA GLY A 187 2.27 0.58 -2.21
C GLY A 187 2.85 -0.07 -3.47
N TRP A 188 4.18 -0.12 -3.58
CA TRP A 188 4.90 -0.76 -4.70
C TRP A 188 4.53 -2.24 -4.88
N TYR A 189 4.18 -2.91 -3.78
CA TYR A 189 3.73 -4.31 -3.76
C TYR A 189 2.31 -4.51 -4.32
N VAL A 190 1.67 -3.45 -4.85
CA VAL A 190 0.35 -3.51 -5.51
C VAL A 190 0.49 -3.30 -7.03
N GLU A 191 1.70 -3.04 -7.52
CA GLU A 191 1.96 -2.88 -8.95
C GLU A 191 1.63 -4.15 -9.75
N GLU A 192 1.15 -3.97 -10.98
CA GLU A 192 0.75 -5.09 -11.83
C GLU A 192 1.93 -6.06 -12.10
N SER A 193 3.14 -5.52 -12.26
CA SER A 193 4.37 -6.31 -12.41
C SER A 193 4.66 -7.18 -11.19
N PHE A 194 4.46 -6.64 -9.99
CA PHE A 194 4.60 -7.38 -8.73
C PHE A 194 3.56 -8.50 -8.64
N ILE A 195 2.29 -8.19 -8.94
CA ILE A 195 1.20 -9.17 -8.92
C ILE A 195 1.46 -10.31 -9.92
N LYS A 196 1.96 -10.00 -11.12
CA LYS A 196 2.33 -11.02 -12.12
C LYS A 196 3.49 -11.91 -11.64
N LYS A 197 4.51 -11.32 -11.00
CA LYS A 197 5.68 -12.05 -10.47
C LYS A 197 5.29 -12.98 -9.32
N TYR A 198 4.39 -12.54 -8.44
CA TYR A 198 4.13 -13.21 -7.15
C TYR A 198 2.73 -13.80 -6.98
N GLY A 199 1.86 -13.67 -7.99
CA GLY A 199 0.51 -14.19 -8.02
C GLY A 199 -0.52 -13.40 -7.20
N ARG A 200 -0.09 -12.45 -6.37
CA ARG A 200 -0.96 -11.53 -5.58
C ARG A 200 -0.21 -10.27 -5.16
N PRO A 201 -0.91 -9.17 -4.84
CA PRO A 201 -0.28 -8.01 -4.22
C PRO A 201 0.14 -8.32 -2.79
N GLY A 202 1.05 -7.50 -2.26
CA GLY A 202 1.29 -7.40 -0.82
C GLY A 202 0.07 -6.85 -0.06
N ARG A 203 0.11 -6.96 1.27
CA ARG A 203 -1.01 -6.65 2.18
C ARG A 203 -0.61 -5.60 3.20
N SER A 204 -1.51 -4.63 3.40
CA SER A 204 -1.36 -3.57 4.38
C SER A 204 -1.74 -4.05 5.80
N TRP A 205 -1.94 -3.13 6.74
CA TRP A 205 -2.50 -3.42 8.06
C TRP A 205 -3.99 -3.07 8.19
N GLY A 206 -4.72 -3.09 7.07
CA GLY A 206 -6.16 -2.83 7.01
C GLY A 206 -6.51 -1.76 5.97
N CYS A 207 -5.56 -0.88 5.67
CA CYS A 207 -5.64 0.15 4.64
C CYS A 207 -5.83 -0.43 3.22
N PRO A 208 -6.74 0.11 2.39
CA PRO A 208 -6.66 -0.13 0.95
C PRO A 208 -5.39 0.54 0.39
N ALA A 209 -4.46 -0.23 -0.16
CA ALA A 209 -3.28 0.32 -0.84
C ALA A 209 -3.42 0.22 -2.36
N LEU A 210 -2.99 1.27 -3.06
CA LEU A 210 -3.05 1.42 -4.51
C LEU A 210 -1.67 1.19 -5.16
N PRO A 211 -1.61 0.85 -6.46
CA PRO A 211 -0.37 0.96 -7.24
C PRO A 211 0.21 2.38 -7.14
N LEU A 212 1.53 2.49 -7.06
CA LEU A 212 2.24 3.77 -7.03
C LEU A 212 1.84 4.63 -8.24
N GLU A 213 1.85 4.03 -9.44
CA GLU A 213 1.60 4.74 -10.71
C GLU A 213 0.28 5.53 -10.70
N ASN A 214 -0.80 4.96 -10.16
CA ASN A 214 -2.11 5.60 -10.15
C ASN A 214 -2.45 6.33 -8.84
N SER A 215 -1.72 6.06 -7.75
CA SER A 215 -2.09 6.48 -6.40
C SER A 215 -2.32 7.98 -6.26
N GLN A 216 -1.43 8.82 -6.80
CA GLN A 216 -1.53 10.27 -6.68
C GLN A 216 -2.72 10.83 -7.45
N ALA A 217 -2.98 10.32 -8.65
CA ALA A 217 -4.13 10.74 -9.45
C ALA A 217 -5.44 10.34 -8.75
N ILE A 218 -5.55 9.08 -8.33
CA ILE A 218 -6.74 8.57 -7.63
C ILE A 218 -6.98 9.36 -6.34
N ILE A 219 -5.98 9.48 -5.45
CA ILE A 219 -6.14 10.18 -4.17
C ILE A 219 -6.57 11.64 -4.38
N ASN A 220 -6.01 12.34 -5.37
CA ASN A 220 -6.40 13.71 -5.65
C ASN A 220 -7.80 13.84 -6.27
N THR A 221 -8.26 12.83 -6.99
CA THR A 221 -9.63 12.78 -7.53
C THR A 221 -10.66 12.47 -6.45
N ILE A 222 -10.34 11.57 -5.53
CA ILE A 222 -11.31 11.06 -4.55
C ILE A 222 -11.21 11.77 -3.19
N LYS A 223 -10.32 12.74 -2.98
CA LYS A 223 -10.30 13.49 -1.72
C LYS A 223 -11.52 14.42 -1.60
N ASP A 224 -11.66 15.02 -0.42
CA ASP A 224 -12.63 16.10 -0.17
C ASP A 224 -14.09 15.66 -0.34
N LYS A 225 -14.52 14.73 0.52
CA LYS A 225 -15.90 14.24 0.69
C LYS A 225 -16.42 13.39 -0.47
N SER A 226 -15.59 12.57 -1.11
CA SER A 226 -16.09 11.53 -2.02
C SER A 226 -16.66 10.35 -1.22
N LEU A 227 -17.56 9.59 -1.85
CA LEU A 227 -18.03 8.33 -1.29
C LEU A 227 -17.10 7.19 -1.69
N LEU A 228 -16.82 6.29 -0.75
CA LEU A 228 -16.11 5.04 -0.98
C LEU A 228 -16.96 3.89 -0.42
N VAL A 229 -17.39 2.98 -1.28
CA VAL A 229 -18.14 1.77 -0.90
C VAL A 229 -17.22 0.56 -0.99
N ILE A 230 -16.90 -0.03 0.15
CA ILE A 230 -16.15 -1.29 0.22
C ILE A 230 -17.15 -2.43 0.38
N TYR A 231 -17.36 -3.18 -0.69
CA TYR A 231 -18.35 -4.25 -0.79
C TYR A 231 -17.75 -5.62 -0.43
N TYR A 232 -18.56 -6.44 0.25
CA TYR A 232 -18.43 -7.89 0.35
C TYR A 232 -19.83 -8.48 0.57
N PRO A 233 -20.17 -9.67 0.03
CA PRO A 233 -21.51 -10.27 0.17
C PRO A 233 -21.73 -10.83 1.58
N SER A 234 -21.83 -9.97 2.59
CA SER A 234 -22.00 -10.37 3.99
C SER A 234 -23.45 -10.30 4.44
N ASP A 235 -24.00 -11.41 4.95
CA ASP A 235 -25.35 -11.49 5.52
C ASP A 235 -25.57 -10.40 6.58
N ARG A 236 -24.59 -10.29 7.49
CA ARG A 236 -24.64 -9.34 8.60
C ARG A 236 -24.65 -7.90 8.10
N TRP A 237 -23.79 -7.57 7.14
CA TRP A 237 -23.73 -6.21 6.60
C TRP A 237 -25.01 -5.84 5.86
N PHE A 238 -25.51 -6.75 5.02
CA PHE A 238 -26.74 -6.53 4.27
C PHE A 238 -27.95 -6.33 5.21
N ALA A 239 -28.01 -7.06 6.32
CA ALA A 239 -29.12 -6.98 7.26
C ALA A 239 -29.04 -5.78 8.24
N GLN A 240 -27.85 -5.31 8.60
CA GLN A 240 -27.68 -4.36 9.71
C GLN A 240 -27.17 -2.98 9.28
N SER A 241 -26.59 -2.83 8.09
CA SER A 241 -26.11 -1.53 7.63
C SER A 241 -27.27 -0.56 7.47
N LYS A 242 -27.16 0.63 8.07
CA LYS A 242 -28.15 1.70 7.87
C LYS A 242 -28.21 2.17 6.41
N PHE A 243 -27.11 2.02 5.67
CA PHE A 243 -27.00 2.42 4.27
C PHE A 243 -27.51 1.36 3.29
N LEU A 244 -27.96 0.22 3.79
CA LEU A 244 -28.65 -0.78 2.98
C LEU A 244 -30.11 -0.97 3.38
N ASN A 245 -30.58 -0.30 4.44
CA ASN A 245 -31.87 -0.50 5.07
C ASN A 245 -32.55 0.83 5.49
N CYS A 246 -32.39 1.90 4.70
CA CYS A 246 -33.01 3.20 4.98
C CYS A 246 -34.53 3.25 4.72
N ASP A 247 -35.03 2.34 3.88
CA ASP A 247 -36.46 2.16 3.64
C ASP A 247 -37.05 1.21 4.70
N LYS A 248 -37.70 1.78 5.72
CA LYS A 248 -38.33 1.02 6.82
C LYS A 248 -39.45 0.07 6.37
N ALA A 249 -39.82 0.07 5.08
CA ALA A 249 -40.94 -0.71 4.52
C ALA A 249 -40.51 -1.96 3.74
N SER A 250 -39.22 -2.15 3.44
CA SER A 250 -38.76 -3.40 2.83
C SER A 250 -38.60 -4.46 3.90
N ILE A 251 -39.52 -5.43 3.93
CA ILE A 251 -39.23 -6.78 4.45
C ILE A 251 -37.85 -7.17 3.87
N PRO A 252 -36.92 -7.73 4.66
CA PRO A 252 -35.66 -8.18 4.10
C PRO A 252 -35.99 -9.18 3.00
N GLN A 253 -35.91 -8.72 1.74
CA GLN A 253 -35.90 -9.61 0.60
C GLN A 253 -34.56 -10.32 0.69
N TYR A 254 -34.55 -11.42 1.42
CA TYR A 254 -33.64 -12.52 1.18
C TYR A 254 -33.98 -13.06 -0.22
N ALA A 255 -33.69 -12.26 -1.26
CA ALA A 255 -33.45 -12.83 -2.57
C ALA A 255 -32.34 -13.87 -2.36
N ASN A 256 -32.50 -15.06 -2.94
CA ASN A 256 -31.60 -16.22 -2.92
C ASN A 256 -30.18 -15.92 -3.49
N ASN A 257 -29.60 -14.79 -3.10
CA ASN A 257 -28.28 -14.34 -3.48
C ASN A 257 -27.30 -14.98 -2.50
N GLN A 258 -26.22 -15.55 -3.02
CA GLN A 258 -25.16 -16.19 -2.23
C GLN A 258 -24.49 -15.14 -1.33
N THR A 259 -24.98 -15.01 -0.10
CA THR A 259 -24.32 -14.23 0.95
C THR A 259 -23.44 -15.16 1.79
N VAL A 260 -22.40 -14.60 2.39
CA VAL A 260 -21.35 -15.31 3.11
C VAL A 260 -21.30 -14.84 4.55
N GLN A 261 -21.37 -15.81 5.47
CA GLN A 261 -21.02 -15.58 6.87
C GLN A 261 -19.52 -15.36 7.00
N ILE A 262 -19.13 -14.16 7.42
CA ILE A 262 -17.73 -13.83 7.66
C ILE A 262 -17.26 -14.61 8.91
N PRO A 263 -16.11 -15.30 8.86
CA PRO A 263 -15.53 -15.97 10.02
C PRO A 263 -15.37 -15.02 11.22
N THR A 264 -15.55 -15.53 12.44
CA THR A 264 -15.42 -14.73 13.67
C THR A 264 -13.97 -14.50 14.07
N VAL A 265 -13.06 -15.36 13.62
CA VAL A 265 -11.62 -15.33 13.88
C VAL A 265 -10.87 -15.08 12.57
N ALA A 266 -9.81 -14.29 12.64
CA ALA A 266 -8.96 -14.04 11.48
C ALA A 266 -8.25 -15.34 11.05
N PRO A 267 -8.03 -15.56 9.74
CA PRO A 267 -7.22 -16.66 9.26
C PRO A 267 -5.84 -16.67 9.92
N ASP A 268 -5.34 -17.88 10.24
CA ASP A 268 -3.94 -18.00 10.64
C ASP A 268 -3.04 -17.76 9.44
N ASP A 269 -2.02 -16.94 9.65
CA ASP A 269 -1.01 -16.63 8.65
C ASP A 269 0.28 -17.16 9.27
N HIS A 270 0.49 -18.48 9.11
CA HIS A 270 1.56 -19.27 9.74
C HIS A 270 2.93 -18.68 9.39
N ARG A 271 3.36 -17.70 10.17
CA ARG A 271 4.65 -17.02 9.97
C ARG A 271 5.72 -17.76 10.74
N GLY A 272 6.66 -18.33 9.98
CA GLY A 272 7.88 -18.90 10.53
C GLY A 272 8.72 -17.85 11.26
N ALA A 273 9.54 -18.31 12.21
CA ALA A 273 10.48 -17.46 12.92
C ALA A 273 11.55 -16.89 11.96
N ILE A 274 11.95 -15.65 12.21
CA ILE A 274 13.03 -14.95 11.51
C ILE A 274 14.14 -14.57 12.48
N LEU A 275 15.31 -14.25 11.94
CA LEU A 275 16.53 -14.06 12.73
C LEU A 275 16.80 -12.58 13.04
N PHE A 276 16.80 -12.24 14.33
CA PHE A 276 17.11 -10.90 14.83
C PHE A 276 18.53 -10.83 15.41
N VAL A 277 19.23 -9.74 15.12
CA VAL A 277 20.50 -9.40 15.77
C VAL A 277 20.25 -9.07 17.25
N GLY A 278 20.88 -9.85 18.13
CA GLY A 278 20.78 -9.74 19.58
C GLY A 278 21.96 -9.02 20.23
N SER A 279 22.62 -9.68 21.20
CA SER A 279 23.78 -9.13 21.90
C SER A 279 24.94 -8.85 20.94
N GLY A 280 25.73 -7.83 21.27
CA GLY A 280 26.85 -7.35 20.44
C GLY A 280 26.54 -6.13 19.56
N TYR A 281 25.26 -5.84 19.31
CA TYR A 281 24.84 -4.63 18.58
C TYR A 281 24.45 -3.49 19.53
N LYS A 282 25.13 -2.34 19.42
CA LYS A 282 24.92 -1.17 20.31
C LYS A 282 23.73 -0.26 19.95
N GLY A 283 22.91 -0.66 18.97
CA GLY A 283 21.68 0.05 18.62
C GLY A 283 21.88 1.36 17.83
N SER A 284 20.77 1.91 17.34
CA SER A 284 20.66 3.27 16.81
C SER A 284 19.48 3.95 17.50
N LYS A 285 19.63 5.23 17.89
CA LYS A 285 18.57 6.02 18.56
C LYS A 285 17.32 6.21 17.69
N HIS A 286 17.40 5.94 16.38
CA HIS A 286 16.31 6.15 15.42
C HIS A 286 15.76 4.84 14.82
N ALA A 287 16.12 3.69 15.38
CA ALA A 287 15.67 2.38 14.90
C ALA A 287 14.34 1.95 15.53
N GLU A 288 13.41 1.43 14.72
CA GLU A 288 12.12 0.92 15.23
C GLU A 288 12.22 -0.50 15.81
N SER A 289 13.29 -1.25 15.49
CA SER A 289 13.51 -2.63 15.93
C SER A 289 14.98 -3.02 15.88
N LYS A 290 15.33 -4.22 16.35
CA LYS A 290 16.65 -4.81 16.11
C LYS A 290 16.84 -5.12 14.61
N PRO A 291 18.08 -5.11 14.09
CA PRO A 291 18.33 -5.56 12.72
C PRO A 291 17.88 -7.01 12.52
N VAL A 292 17.40 -7.33 11.32
CA VAL A 292 17.06 -8.69 10.90
C VAL A 292 18.10 -9.16 9.89
N ALA A 293 18.50 -10.43 9.98
CA ALA A 293 19.33 -11.07 8.97
C ALA A 293 18.49 -11.36 7.71
N VAL A 294 18.95 -10.89 6.57
CA VAL A 294 18.23 -10.97 5.30
C VAL A 294 19.15 -11.42 4.18
N ILE A 295 18.55 -11.86 3.08
CA ILE A 295 19.20 -12.16 1.81
C ILE A 295 18.42 -11.50 0.69
N SER A 296 19.06 -11.14 -0.43
CA SER A 296 18.33 -10.60 -1.57
C SER A 296 17.37 -11.67 -2.15
N ALA A 297 16.25 -11.26 -2.72
CA ALA A 297 15.29 -12.20 -3.30
C ALA A 297 15.88 -12.97 -4.50
N ASP A 298 16.81 -12.36 -5.22
CA ASP A 298 17.49 -12.98 -6.37
C ASP A 298 18.50 -14.02 -5.89
N ASP A 299 19.35 -13.70 -4.93
CA ASP A 299 20.29 -14.65 -4.31
C ASP A 299 19.53 -15.80 -3.64
N TYR A 300 18.40 -15.51 -3.00
CA TYR A 300 17.53 -16.52 -2.41
C TYR A 300 17.06 -17.54 -3.45
N ALA A 301 16.55 -17.07 -4.59
CA ALA A 301 16.08 -17.94 -5.67
C ALA A 301 17.23 -18.72 -6.30
N GLN A 302 18.40 -18.11 -6.43
CA GLN A 302 19.59 -18.75 -6.98
C GLN A 302 20.15 -19.84 -6.07
N ILE A 303 20.26 -19.58 -4.76
CA ILE A 303 20.87 -20.51 -3.79
C ILE A 303 19.90 -21.63 -3.39
N PHE A 304 18.64 -21.30 -3.10
CA PHE A 304 17.67 -22.29 -2.60
C PHE A 304 16.84 -22.94 -3.72
N HIS A 305 16.95 -22.48 -4.96
CA HIS A 305 16.19 -22.96 -6.12
C HIS A 305 14.67 -22.95 -5.92
N ILE A 306 14.17 -21.99 -5.13
CA ILE A 306 12.75 -21.80 -4.82
C ILE A 306 12.40 -20.32 -4.82
N THR A 307 11.12 -20.00 -5.05
CA THR A 307 10.64 -18.61 -5.00
C THR A 307 10.72 -18.06 -3.59
N ALA A 308 11.23 -16.84 -3.48
CA ALA A 308 11.28 -16.08 -2.24
C ALA A 308 9.90 -15.98 -1.54
N PRO A 309 9.78 -16.38 -0.26
CA PRO A 309 8.50 -16.38 0.43
C PRO A 309 8.04 -14.98 0.83
N LEU A 310 6.89 -14.56 0.31
CA LEU A 310 6.28 -13.25 0.57
C LEU A 310 6.04 -12.96 2.06
N THR A 311 5.76 -14.00 2.86
CA THR A 311 5.49 -13.86 4.30
C THR A 311 6.70 -13.36 5.11
N ARG A 312 7.91 -13.47 4.54
CA ARG A 312 9.18 -12.98 5.12
C ARG A 312 9.84 -11.88 4.29
N MET A 313 9.23 -11.47 3.18
CA MET A 313 9.75 -10.38 2.36
C MET A 313 9.66 -9.04 3.10
N LEU A 314 10.70 -8.23 2.99
CA LEU A 314 10.68 -6.88 3.53
C LEU A 314 9.67 -6.02 2.74
N ARG A 315 8.93 -5.16 3.45
CA ARG A 315 7.89 -4.32 2.84
C ARG A 315 8.40 -3.12 2.06
N ARG A 316 9.71 -2.93 2.00
CA ARG A 316 10.39 -1.81 1.34
C ARG A 316 11.68 -2.33 0.74
N GLN A 317 11.95 -1.93 -0.50
CA GLN A 317 13.18 -2.25 -1.22
C GLN A 317 14.34 -1.41 -0.70
N ILE A 318 15.57 -1.88 -0.92
CA ILE A 318 16.80 -1.12 -0.70
C ILE A 318 17.51 -1.09 -2.05
N ASP A 319 17.81 0.10 -2.57
CA ASP A 319 18.44 0.29 -3.88
C ASP A 319 17.73 -0.50 -5.01
N HIS A 320 16.39 -0.45 -5.00
CA HIS A 320 15.50 -1.19 -5.92
C HIS A 320 15.56 -2.72 -5.84
N GLN A 321 16.26 -3.28 -4.84
CA GLN A 321 16.33 -4.71 -4.60
C GLN A 321 15.38 -5.15 -3.48
N GLU A 322 14.81 -6.34 -3.65
CA GLU A 322 13.94 -7.01 -2.67
C GLU A 322 14.77 -7.88 -1.74
N TYR A 323 14.40 -7.92 -0.46
CA TYR A 323 15.09 -8.70 0.56
C TYR A 323 14.12 -9.57 1.34
N ILE A 324 14.60 -10.74 1.78
CA ILE A 324 13.85 -11.74 2.52
C ILE A 324 14.52 -11.96 3.87
N ALA A 325 13.74 -11.90 4.95
CA ALA A 325 14.22 -12.25 6.28
C ALA A 325 14.51 -13.75 6.38
N LEU A 326 15.73 -14.12 6.77
CA LEU A 326 16.17 -15.51 6.83
C LEU A 326 15.51 -16.29 7.97
N SER A 327 15.21 -17.56 7.71
CA SER A 327 14.81 -18.55 8.73
C SER A 327 16.03 -19.23 9.36
N THR A 328 15.79 -20.03 10.41
CA THR A 328 16.82 -20.87 11.05
C THR A 328 17.38 -21.93 10.10
N ASP A 329 16.52 -22.54 9.30
CA ASP A 329 16.89 -23.63 8.39
C ASP A 329 17.76 -23.11 7.24
N GLU A 330 17.43 -21.92 6.74
CA GLU A 330 18.19 -21.24 5.68
C GLU A 330 19.55 -20.79 6.18
N LEU A 331 19.63 -20.19 7.37
CA LEU A 331 20.92 -19.82 7.95
C LEU A 331 21.79 -21.07 8.20
N SER A 332 21.18 -22.16 8.69
CA SER A 332 21.89 -23.41 8.92
C SER A 332 22.40 -24.03 7.62
N TYR A 333 21.64 -23.93 6.52
CA TYR A 333 22.06 -24.36 5.19
C TYR A 333 23.28 -23.55 4.72
N LEU A 334 23.17 -22.21 4.71
CA LEU A 334 24.25 -21.32 4.29
C LEU A 334 25.53 -21.54 5.13
N ALA A 335 25.38 -21.72 6.45
CA ALA A 335 26.52 -21.98 7.34
C ALA A 335 27.22 -23.31 7.02
N LYS A 336 26.47 -24.38 6.69
CA LYS A 336 27.03 -25.70 6.36
C LYS A 336 27.72 -25.73 4.99
N ASN A 337 27.19 -25.00 4.01
CA ASN A 337 27.74 -24.98 2.65
C ASN A 337 28.84 -23.93 2.45
N SER A 338 29.05 -23.02 3.41
CA SER A 338 30.14 -22.05 3.41
C SER A 338 31.56 -22.61 3.64
N VAL A 339 31.73 -23.93 3.66
CA VAL A 339 33.04 -24.58 3.89
C VAL A 339 34.01 -24.22 2.76
N GLN A 340 35.17 -23.69 3.17
CA GLN A 340 36.18 -23.01 2.35
C GLN A 340 36.73 -23.90 1.21
N VAL A 341 36.14 -23.82 0.03
CA VAL A 341 36.81 -24.17 -1.23
C VAL A 341 37.48 -22.90 -1.78
N PRO A 342 38.82 -22.87 -1.94
CA PRO A 342 39.50 -21.71 -2.52
C PRO A 342 38.97 -21.41 -3.92
N GLY A 343 38.41 -20.20 -4.12
CA GLY A 343 37.90 -19.74 -5.41
C GLY A 343 36.38 -19.85 -5.62
N GLN A 344 35.61 -20.34 -4.64
CA GLN A 344 34.15 -20.22 -4.64
C GLN A 344 33.69 -19.04 -3.77
N ASP A 345 32.68 -18.31 -4.24
CA ASP A 345 32.03 -17.26 -3.47
C ASP A 345 31.42 -17.86 -2.20
N ASN A 346 31.76 -17.28 -1.06
CA ASN A 346 31.24 -17.71 0.22
C ASN A 346 29.75 -17.33 0.29
N GLU A 347 28.86 -18.33 0.39
CA GLU A 347 27.41 -18.12 0.49
C GLU A 347 27.01 -17.16 1.64
N LEU A 348 27.82 -17.07 2.71
CA LEU A 348 27.61 -16.14 3.82
C LEU A 348 27.78 -14.66 3.42
N SER A 349 28.42 -14.38 2.28
CA SER A 349 28.58 -13.02 1.76
C SER A 349 27.26 -12.41 1.27
N HIS A 350 26.25 -13.24 1.00
CA HIS A 350 24.90 -12.81 0.59
C HIS A 350 23.99 -12.47 1.78
N ILE A 351 24.48 -12.60 3.03
CA ILE A 351 23.72 -12.25 4.23
C ILE A 351 23.95 -10.78 4.57
N TYR A 352 22.86 -10.03 4.62
CA TYR A 352 22.82 -8.63 5.04
C TYR A 352 22.07 -8.49 6.36
N PHE A 353 22.26 -7.36 7.05
CA PHE A 353 21.49 -7.02 8.24
C PHE A 353 20.74 -5.74 7.97
N VAL A 354 19.42 -5.75 8.11
CA VAL A 354 18.58 -4.61 7.74
C VAL A 354 17.77 -4.11 8.93
N ILE A 355 17.68 -2.78 9.05
CA ILE A 355 16.92 -2.10 10.09
C ILE A 355 16.06 -0.98 9.48
N PRO A 356 14.82 -0.76 9.96
CA PRO A 356 14.05 0.42 9.59
C PRO A 356 14.57 1.66 10.34
N VAL A 357 14.73 2.76 9.62
CA VAL A 357 15.07 4.07 10.20
C VAL A 357 14.07 5.11 9.74
N LEU A 358 13.66 6.00 10.64
CA LEU A 358 12.87 7.17 10.27
C LEU A 358 13.81 8.26 9.74
N LYS A 359 13.56 8.74 8.53
CA LYS A 359 14.27 9.89 7.96
C LYS A 359 13.30 11.02 7.65
N VAL A 360 13.75 12.24 7.87
CA VAL A 360 13.02 13.44 7.43
C VAL A 360 13.26 13.61 5.93
N VAL A 361 12.19 13.77 5.17
CA VAL A 361 12.24 14.00 3.73
C VAL A 361 11.83 15.42 3.39
N ARG A 362 12.08 15.84 2.14
CA ARG A 362 11.74 17.19 1.65
C ARG A 362 10.25 17.46 1.86
N GLY A 363 9.92 18.50 2.60
CA GLY A 363 8.54 18.80 3.03
C GLY A 363 8.29 18.56 4.53
N GLY A 364 9.29 18.12 5.30
CA GLY A 364 9.26 18.12 6.76
C GLY A 364 8.53 16.94 7.41
N TYR A 365 8.11 15.94 6.62
CA TYR A 365 7.51 14.71 7.13
C TYR A 365 8.52 13.58 7.26
N TYR A 366 8.15 12.54 8.01
CA TYR A 366 8.98 11.36 8.25
C TYR A 366 8.58 10.20 7.34
N GLU A 367 9.57 9.57 6.74
CA GLU A 367 9.43 8.33 5.98
C GLU A 367 10.26 7.22 6.63
N THR A 368 9.73 6.00 6.64
CA THR A 368 10.50 4.81 7.03
C THR A 368 11.36 4.37 5.85
N GLN A 369 12.67 4.34 6.02
CA GLN A 369 13.62 3.80 5.05
C GLN A 369 14.31 2.56 5.61
N MET A 370 14.55 1.58 4.75
CA MET A 370 15.30 0.38 5.11
C MET A 370 16.78 0.65 4.92
N GLN A 371 17.58 0.33 5.94
CA GLN A 371 19.01 0.59 5.92
C GLN A 371 19.78 -0.70 6.20
N ILE A 372 20.76 -1.00 5.36
CA ILE A 372 21.75 -2.05 5.62
C ILE A 372 22.68 -1.58 6.74
N VAL A 373 22.80 -2.42 7.76
CA VAL A 373 23.72 -2.25 8.88
C VAL A 373 25.00 -3.02 8.56
N ASN A 374 26.09 -2.29 8.37
CA ASN A 374 27.40 -2.92 8.15
C ASN A 374 27.95 -3.46 9.47
N LEU A 375 27.81 -4.77 9.68
CA LEU A 375 28.41 -5.49 10.81
C LEU A 375 29.79 -6.09 10.49
N GLY A 376 30.28 -5.93 9.25
CA GLY A 376 31.49 -6.55 8.74
C GLY A 376 31.19 -7.78 7.87
N LYS A 377 32.24 -8.29 7.22
CA LYS A 377 32.16 -9.51 6.42
C LYS A 377 32.07 -10.73 7.34
N ILE A 378 31.09 -11.60 7.10
CA ILE A 378 30.88 -12.80 7.91
C ILE A 378 32.01 -13.80 7.64
N LYS A 379 32.68 -14.22 8.71
CA LYS A 379 33.73 -15.24 8.70
C LYS A 379 33.15 -16.62 8.97
N GLU A 380 32.26 -16.74 9.96
CA GLU A 380 31.75 -18.01 10.45
C GLU A 380 30.42 -17.81 11.18
N VAL A 381 29.53 -18.79 11.10
CA VAL A 381 28.29 -18.85 11.89
C VAL A 381 28.28 -20.14 12.71
N LYS A 382 28.17 -20.03 14.03
CA LYS A 382 28.06 -21.17 14.96
C LYS A 382 26.68 -21.25 15.58
N VAL A 383 26.14 -22.45 15.71
CA VAL A 383 24.90 -22.69 16.47
C VAL A 383 25.18 -22.56 17.97
N ASN A 384 24.30 -21.88 18.71
CA ASN A 384 24.37 -21.79 20.16
C ASN A 384 23.39 -22.81 20.79
N GLY A 385 23.91 -23.80 21.52
CA GLY A 385 23.09 -24.77 22.26
C GLY A 385 23.64 -26.20 22.19
N ASP A 386 23.48 -26.95 23.29
CA ASP A 386 23.95 -28.33 23.43
C ASP A 386 23.24 -29.29 22.47
N SER A 387 24.03 -30.14 21.85
CA SER A 387 23.69 -31.34 21.09
C SER A 387 22.90 -32.41 21.88
N ALA A 388 22.27 -32.06 23.01
CA ALA A 388 21.66 -32.99 23.96
C ALA A 388 20.18 -33.32 23.69
N ARG A 389 19.57 -32.69 22.68
CA ARG A 389 18.29 -33.14 22.10
C ARG A 389 18.46 -33.20 20.59
N GLU A 390 18.76 -34.38 20.06
CA GLU A 390 19.14 -34.64 18.66
C GLU A 390 18.14 -34.17 17.57
N ASN A 391 17.01 -33.54 17.91
CA ASN A 391 15.98 -33.13 16.95
C ASN A 391 15.34 -31.75 17.24
N ALA A 392 15.91 -30.89 18.09
CA ALA A 392 15.36 -29.55 18.31
C ALA A 392 15.98 -28.52 17.34
N PRO A 393 15.19 -27.70 16.63
CA PRO A 393 15.72 -26.68 15.72
C PRO A 393 16.52 -25.63 16.50
N ALA A 394 17.67 -25.25 15.95
CA ALA A 394 18.55 -24.24 16.54
C ALA A 394 17.86 -22.87 16.58
N THR A 395 17.70 -22.32 17.79
CA THR A 395 17.00 -21.05 18.02
C THR A 395 17.94 -19.85 18.16
N SER A 396 19.25 -20.09 18.30
CA SER A 396 20.26 -19.05 18.46
C SER A 396 21.57 -19.42 17.77
N TYR A 397 22.26 -18.40 17.23
CA TYR A 397 23.53 -18.53 16.52
C TYR A 397 24.48 -17.41 16.95
N THR A 398 25.79 -17.66 16.89
CA THR A 398 26.83 -16.64 17.01
C THR A 398 27.47 -16.42 15.65
N VAL A 399 27.45 -15.18 15.18
CA VAL A 399 28.04 -14.77 13.90
C VAL A 399 29.36 -14.05 14.18
N TYR A 400 30.44 -14.58 13.63
CA TYR A 400 31.78 -14.02 13.72
C TYR A 400 32.10 -13.26 12.44
N PHE A 401 32.73 -12.09 12.59
CA PHE A 401 33.07 -11.20 11.48
C PHE A 401 34.59 -11.03 11.37
N GLU A 402 35.07 -10.68 10.17
CA GLU A 402 36.46 -10.31 9.94
C GLU A 402 36.76 -8.96 10.64
N GLY A 403 37.60 -9.00 11.69
CA GLY A 403 38.08 -7.78 12.37
C GLY A 403 37.02 -6.98 13.14
N LYS A 404 35.85 -7.56 13.42
CA LYS A 404 34.74 -6.93 14.16
C LYS A 404 34.20 -7.84 15.28
N PRO A 405 33.57 -7.28 16.33
CA PRO A 405 32.96 -8.08 17.40
C PRO A 405 31.87 -9.01 16.88
N ALA A 406 31.78 -10.21 17.44
CA ALA A 406 30.71 -11.16 17.14
C ALA A 406 29.34 -10.65 17.64
N VAL A 407 28.27 -11.11 16.99
CA VAL A 407 26.88 -10.84 17.40
C VAL A 407 26.09 -12.13 17.51
N SER A 408 25.07 -12.16 18.37
CA SER A 408 24.11 -13.26 18.38
C SER A 408 23.00 -13.03 17.34
N LEU A 409 22.53 -14.08 16.67
CA LEU A 409 21.24 -14.10 15.97
C LEU A 409 20.26 -14.97 16.75
N ASN A 410 19.05 -14.46 16.98
CA ASN A 410 18.02 -15.18 17.72
C ASN A 410 16.76 -15.30 16.86
N ALA A 411 16.24 -16.51 16.75
CA ALA A 411 15.00 -16.79 16.05
C ALA A 411 13.81 -16.28 16.88
N SER A 412 12.91 -15.54 16.25
CA SER A 412 11.67 -15.09 16.87
C SER A 412 10.55 -15.05 15.85
N ASN A 413 9.34 -15.44 16.28
CA ASN A 413 8.10 -15.26 15.53
C ASN A 413 7.43 -13.92 15.87
N GLU A 414 8.16 -13.01 16.53
CA GLU A 414 7.69 -11.66 16.81
C GLU A 414 7.27 -10.96 15.53
N PHE A 415 6.08 -10.38 15.58
CA PHE A 415 5.53 -9.61 14.49
C PHE A 415 6.23 -8.25 14.39
N ILE A 416 6.80 -7.94 13.22
CA ILE A 416 7.41 -6.64 12.93
C ILE A 416 6.78 -5.98 11.70
N ARG A 417 6.71 -4.64 11.72
CA ARG A 417 5.91 -3.86 10.75
C ARG A 417 6.35 -3.91 9.31
N TRP A 418 7.63 -4.13 9.12
CA TRP A 418 8.30 -4.00 7.85
C TRP A 418 8.65 -5.36 7.23
N VAL A 419 8.11 -6.46 7.76
CA VAL A 419 8.22 -7.82 7.20
C VAL A 419 6.84 -8.42 6.92
N GLY A 420 6.75 -9.11 5.79
CA GLY A 420 5.59 -9.88 5.35
C GLY A 420 4.66 -9.06 4.45
N LEU A 421 4.57 -9.48 3.18
CA LEU A 421 3.64 -8.98 2.18
C LEU A 421 2.37 -9.86 2.09
#